data_AF-A0A822G5Y7-F1
#
_entry.id   AF-A0A822G5Y7-F1
#
_cell.length_a   1.000
_cell.length_b   1.000
_cell.length_c   1.000
_cell.angle_alpha   90.00
_cell.angle_beta   90.00
_cell.angle_gamma   90.00
#
_symmetry.space_group_name_H-M   'P 1'
#
loop_
_entity.id
_entity.type
_entity.pdbx_description
1 polymer ?
#
loop_
_entity_poly.entity_id
_entity_poly.type
_entity_poly.pdbx_seq_one_letter_code
_entity_poly.pdbx_strand_id
1 'polypeptide(L)'
;MSLYTFLLNILPWYRVKYSKQTDRLVQIITPRYTTVFGIDDTQQTKEKYTQTPREIPPILNELKQHVEQITNTTYNFVLVNFYANGQDSIAYHSDDEHWLGDQPCIASLSLGAERDFYMKNKLN
;
A
#
# COMPACT_ATOMS: atom_id res chain seq x y z
N MET A 1 -17.38 -11.09 13.41
CA MET A 1 -16.83 -10.76 12.08
C MET A 1 -15.31 -10.74 12.19
N SER A 2 -14.56 -11.30 11.24
CA SER A 2 -13.09 -11.28 11.30
C SER A 2 -12.54 -9.89 10.94
N LEU A 3 -11.29 -9.60 11.36
CA LEU A 3 -10.59 -8.36 10.95
C LEU A 3 -10.54 -8.23 9.42
N TYR A 4 -10.25 -9.33 8.72
CA TYR A 4 -10.29 -9.39 7.26
C TYR A 4 -11.63 -8.91 6.68
N THR A 5 -12.75 -9.50 7.14
CA THR A 5 -14.08 -9.13 6.63
C THR A 5 -14.46 -7.70 7.03
N PHE A 6 -14.05 -7.25 8.21
CA PHE A 6 -14.25 -5.86 8.64
C PHE A 6 -13.57 -4.88 7.67
N LEU A 7 -12.26 -5.04 7.46
CA LEU A 7 -11.48 -4.18 6.58
C LEU A 7 -12.00 -4.22 5.13
N LEU A 8 -12.36 -5.41 4.64
CA LEU A 8 -12.92 -5.57 3.30
C LEU A 8 -14.19 -4.73 3.10
N ASN A 9 -15.05 -4.64 4.12
CA ASN A 9 -16.32 -3.91 4.04
C ASN A 9 -16.17 -2.40 4.26
N ILE A 10 -15.22 -1.96 5.07
CA ILE A 10 -15.12 -0.54 5.47
C ILE A 10 -14.13 0.26 4.62
N LEU A 11 -13.16 -0.39 3.99
CA LEU A 11 -12.11 0.31 3.27
C LEU A 11 -12.60 0.71 1.85
N PRO A 12 -12.27 1.93 1.40
CA PRO A 12 -12.65 2.42 0.08
C PRO A 12 -11.68 1.89 -0.99
N TRP A 13 -12.07 0.81 -1.66
CA TRP A 13 -11.27 0.13 -2.68
C TRP A 13 -11.36 0.78 -4.06
N TYR A 14 -10.21 0.88 -4.74
CA TYR A 14 -10.14 1.24 -6.16
C TYR A 14 -9.03 0.46 -6.85
N ARG A 15 -9.05 0.40 -8.18
CA ARG A 15 -7.92 -0.12 -8.97
C ARG A 15 -7.12 1.05 -9.50
N VAL A 16 -5.81 1.05 -9.26
CA VAL A 16 -4.91 2.08 -9.81
C VAL A 16 -4.92 1.96 -11.33
N LYS A 17 -5.06 3.12 -12.00
CA LYS A 17 -5.00 3.26 -13.45
C LYS A 17 -3.83 4.16 -13.80
N TYR A 18 -2.98 3.72 -14.72
CA TYR A 18 -1.85 4.51 -15.18
C TYR A 18 -1.52 4.19 -16.64
N SER A 19 -0.83 5.11 -17.28
CA SER A 19 -0.34 4.94 -18.65
C SER A 19 1.13 4.55 -18.61
N LYS A 20 1.52 3.55 -19.40
CA LYS A 20 2.92 3.18 -19.61
C LYS A 20 3.26 3.36 -21.08
N GLN A 21 4.32 4.15 -21.33
CA GLN A 21 4.86 4.27 -22.68
C GLN A 21 5.71 3.05 -22.99
N THR A 22 5.33 2.34 -24.04
CA THR A 22 6.11 1.26 -24.67
C THR A 22 6.28 1.62 -26.15
N ASP A 23 6.25 0.66 -27.08
CA ASP A 23 6.13 0.94 -28.52
C ASP A 23 4.85 1.72 -28.85
N ARG A 24 3.83 1.59 -27.97
CA ARG A 24 2.58 2.36 -27.99
C ARG A 24 2.22 2.78 -26.57
N LEU A 25 1.35 3.79 -26.44
CA LEU A 25 0.77 4.17 -25.15
C LEU A 25 -0.21 3.09 -24.69
N VAL A 26 0.08 2.42 -23.57
CA VAL A 26 -0.78 1.39 -22.99
C VAL A 26 -1.42 1.91 -21.71
N GLN A 27 -2.74 1.80 -21.62
CA GLN A 27 -3.48 2.04 -20.39
C GLN A 27 -3.50 0.75 -19.56
N ILE A 28 -2.99 0.83 -18.32
CA ILE A 28 -2.92 -0.31 -17.40
C ILE A 28 -3.90 -0.06 -16.25
N ILE A 29 -4.67 -1.10 -15.93
CA ILE A 29 -5.45 -1.20 -14.70
C ILE A 29 -4.80 -2.29 -13.87
N THR A 30 -4.38 -1.95 -12.65
CA THR A 30 -3.75 -2.91 -11.75
C THR A 30 -4.68 -4.10 -11.46
N PRO A 31 -4.17 -5.36 -11.48
CA PRO A 31 -4.97 -6.54 -11.19
C PRO A 31 -5.01 -6.78 -9.67
N ARG A 32 -5.38 -5.74 -8.91
CA ARG A 32 -5.61 -5.78 -7.46
C ARG A 32 -6.37 -4.53 -7.07
N TYR A 33 -7.14 -4.62 -6.00
CA TYR A 33 -7.72 -3.43 -5.37
C TYR A 33 -6.69 -2.83 -4.42
N THR A 34 -6.67 -1.50 -4.35
CA THR A 34 -5.76 -0.73 -3.52
C THR A 34 -6.54 0.35 -2.78
N THR A 35 -6.06 0.69 -1.60
CA THR A 35 -6.39 1.94 -0.94
C THR A 35 -5.17 2.42 -0.15
N VAL A 36 -5.06 3.74 0.05
CA VAL A 36 -3.91 4.33 0.74
C VAL A 36 -4.39 5.32 1.80
N PHE A 37 -3.64 5.37 2.89
CA PHE A 37 -3.84 6.28 4.01
C PHE A 37 -2.50 6.76 4.52
N GLY A 38 -2.49 7.96 5.09
CA GLY A 38 -1.29 8.60 5.57
C GLY A 38 -1.33 10.07 5.25
N ILE A 39 -0.55 10.81 6.02
CA ILE A 39 -0.31 12.23 5.83
C ILE A 39 1.20 12.37 5.87
N ASP A 40 1.76 13.20 5.01
CA ASP A 40 3.19 13.48 5.13
C ASP A 40 3.45 14.32 6.41
N ASP A 41 4.54 14.01 7.11
CA ASP A 41 4.92 14.60 8.41
C ASP A 41 5.36 16.07 8.33
N THR A 42 5.43 16.67 7.14
CA THR A 42 5.89 18.05 6.90
C THR A 42 4.90 19.12 7.38
N GLN A 43 3.83 18.75 8.06
CA GLN A 43 2.77 19.67 8.55
C GLN A 43 2.18 20.55 7.43
N GLN A 44 2.33 20.13 6.17
CA GLN A 44 1.83 20.91 5.03
C GLN A 44 0.30 20.89 5.01
N THR A 45 -0.28 22.04 4.63
CA THR A 45 -1.73 22.15 4.50
C THR A 45 -2.24 21.17 3.45
N LYS A 46 -3.39 20.54 3.72
CA LYS A 46 -4.05 19.58 2.80
C LYS A 46 -4.24 20.16 1.38
N GLU A 47 -4.26 21.48 1.25
CA GLU A 47 -4.39 22.25 0.00
C GLU A 47 -3.23 22.09 -0.99
N LYS A 48 -2.05 21.66 -0.55
CA LYS A 48 -0.90 21.45 -1.43
C LYS A 48 -0.93 20.12 -2.19
N TYR A 49 -1.78 19.18 -1.78
CA TYR A 49 -1.83 17.88 -2.43
C TYR A 49 -2.77 17.93 -3.62
N THR A 50 -2.34 17.39 -4.77
CA THR A 50 -3.22 17.16 -5.94
C THR A 50 -4.37 16.20 -5.62
N GLN A 51 -4.19 15.36 -4.60
CA GLN A 51 -5.21 14.48 -4.04
C GLN A 51 -5.16 14.59 -2.51
N THR A 52 -6.27 14.99 -1.88
CA THR A 52 -6.33 15.15 -0.43
C THR A 52 -5.93 13.85 0.28
N PRO A 53 -4.90 13.88 1.15
CA PRO A 53 -4.47 12.70 1.90
C PRO A 53 -5.60 12.18 2.78
N ARG A 54 -5.71 10.85 2.89
CA ARG A 54 -6.69 10.20 3.75
C ARG A 54 -6.05 9.88 5.09
N GLU A 55 -6.68 10.33 6.16
CA GLU A 55 -6.23 10.02 7.51
C GLU A 55 -6.28 8.51 7.74
N ILE A 56 -5.32 7.98 8.51
CA ILE A 56 -5.26 6.57 8.84
C ILE A 56 -6.48 6.23 9.72
N PRO A 57 -7.40 5.36 9.26
CA PRO A 57 -8.58 4.99 10.04
C PRO A 57 -8.19 4.35 11.37
N PRO A 58 -8.99 4.51 12.45
CA PRO A 58 -8.63 4.02 13.79
C PRO A 58 -8.17 2.57 13.84
N ILE A 59 -8.83 1.68 13.10
CA ILE A 59 -8.46 0.26 13.04
C ILE A 59 -7.06 0.02 12.41
N LEU A 60 -6.71 0.78 11.38
CA LEU A 60 -5.39 0.68 10.75
C LEU A 60 -4.33 1.36 11.61
N ASN A 61 -4.71 2.40 12.36
CA ASN A 61 -3.81 3.05 13.31
C ASN A 61 -3.49 2.14 14.52
N GLU A 62 -4.46 1.35 15.00
CA GLU A 62 -4.22 0.36 16.05
C GLU A 62 -3.23 -0.72 15.59
N LEU A 63 -3.42 -1.27 14.38
CA LEU A 63 -2.49 -2.22 13.78
C LEU A 63 -1.10 -1.60 13.59
N LYS A 64 -1.04 -0.35 13.10
CA LYS A 64 0.19 0.41 12.94
C LYS A 64 0.92 0.52 14.28
N GLN A 65 0.26 1.00 15.33
CA GLN A 65 0.86 1.14 16.67
C GLN A 65 1.38 -0.19 17.23
N HIS A 66 0.67 -1.29 16.98
CA HIS A 66 1.14 -2.61 17.41
C HIS A 66 2.43 -3.04 16.67
N VAL A 67 2.49 -2.79 15.36
CA VAL A 67 3.71 -3.03 14.58
C VAL A 67 4.84 -2.12 15.06
N GLU A 68 4.58 -0.82 15.28
CA GLU A 68 5.58 0.15 15.76
C GLU A 68 6.20 -0.27 17.10
N GLN A 69 5.39 -0.81 18.01
CA GLN A 69 5.87 -1.32 19.30
C GLN A 69 6.79 -2.54 19.15
N ILE A 70 6.49 -3.43 18.20
CA ILE A 70 7.26 -4.66 17.98
C ILE A 70 8.55 -4.36 17.21
N THR A 71 8.49 -3.50 16.19
CA THR A 71 9.62 -3.20 15.30
C THR A 71 10.49 -2.06 15.82
N ASN A 72 10.05 -1.35 16.86
CA ASN A 72 10.69 -0.13 17.36
C ASN A 72 10.97 0.88 16.22
N THR A 73 10.03 0.99 15.30
CA THR A 73 10.06 1.86 14.11
C THR A 73 8.73 2.60 14.02
N THR A 74 8.70 3.81 13.45
CA THR A 74 7.47 4.56 13.20
C THR A 74 7.06 4.52 11.74
N TYR A 75 5.76 4.55 11.47
CA TYR A 75 5.20 4.60 10.12
C TYR A 75 4.16 5.73 10.04
N ASN A 76 4.14 6.44 8.90
CA ASN A 76 3.21 7.55 8.64
C ASN A 76 2.25 7.26 7.47
N PHE A 77 2.42 6.12 6.80
CA PHE A 77 1.70 5.74 5.60
C PHE A 77 1.33 4.26 5.62
N VAL A 78 0.15 3.94 5.09
CA VAL A 78 -0.38 2.58 4.95
C VAL A 78 -0.94 2.41 3.55
N LEU A 79 -0.37 1.48 2.78
CA LEU A 79 -0.92 0.98 1.53
C LEU A 79 -1.56 -0.38 1.77
N VAL A 80 -2.84 -0.49 1.42
CA VAL A 80 -3.59 -1.74 1.55
C VAL A 80 -3.85 -2.32 0.17
N ASN A 81 -3.39 -3.54 -0.08
CA ASN A 81 -3.71 -4.31 -1.28
C ASN A 81 -4.73 -5.40 -0.95
N PHE A 82 -5.78 -5.51 -1.77
CA PHE A 82 -6.73 -6.60 -1.74
C PHE A 82 -6.68 -7.38 -3.06
N TYR A 83 -6.30 -8.65 -2.95
CA TYR A 83 -6.27 -9.61 -4.05
C TYR A 83 -7.54 -10.47 -3.96
N ALA A 84 -8.50 -10.24 -4.85
CA ALA A 84 -9.83 -10.83 -4.74
C ALA A 84 -9.83 -12.35 -4.96
N ASN A 85 -8.90 -12.84 -5.77
CA ASN A 85 -8.71 -14.25 -6.05
C ASN A 85 -7.26 -14.52 -6.52
N GLY A 86 -6.96 -15.75 -6.94
CA GLY A 86 -5.63 -16.16 -7.42
C GLY A 86 -5.19 -15.57 -8.75
N GLN A 87 -6.05 -14.83 -9.47
CA GLN A 87 -5.70 -14.15 -10.72
C GLN A 87 -5.19 -12.72 -10.49
N ASP A 88 -5.55 -12.11 -9.35
CA ASP A 88 -5.02 -10.81 -8.96
C ASP A 88 -3.55 -10.94 -8.57
N SER A 89 -2.68 -9.99 -8.93
CA SER A 89 -1.24 -10.11 -8.73
C SER A 89 -0.53 -8.75 -8.68
N ILE A 90 0.77 -8.79 -8.37
CA ILE A 90 1.69 -7.67 -8.51
C ILE A 90 2.96 -8.19 -9.18
N ALA A 91 3.44 -7.48 -10.21
CA ALA A 91 4.68 -7.85 -10.89
C ALA A 91 5.88 -7.59 -9.97
N TYR A 92 7.04 -8.19 -10.30
CA TYR A 92 8.29 -7.83 -9.65
C TYR A 92 8.52 -6.32 -9.69
N HIS A 93 8.78 -5.74 -8.52
CA HIS A 93 9.05 -4.33 -8.31
C HIS A 93 9.93 -4.17 -7.07
N SER A 94 10.33 -2.94 -6.81
CA SER A 94 10.89 -2.52 -5.54
C SER A 94 10.19 -1.24 -5.13
N ASP A 95 9.95 -1.09 -3.84
CA ASP A 95 9.47 0.16 -3.26
C ASP A 95 10.69 1.07 -3.11
N ASP A 96 11.06 1.76 -4.20
CA ASP A 96 12.21 2.64 -4.32
C ASP A 96 11.82 4.10 -4.58
N GLU A 97 10.60 4.47 -4.18
CA GLU A 97 10.14 5.84 -4.29
C GLU A 97 10.98 6.78 -3.42
N HIS A 98 11.44 7.88 -4.00
CA HIS A 98 12.33 8.84 -3.33
C HIS A 98 11.80 9.37 -1.99
N TRP A 99 10.48 9.47 -1.85
CA TRP A 99 9.84 9.96 -0.61
C TRP A 99 9.89 8.96 0.55
N LEU A 100 10.30 7.71 0.32
CA LEU A 100 10.54 6.71 1.35
C LEU A 100 11.89 6.89 2.07
N GLY A 101 12.80 7.69 1.50
CA GLY A 101 14.17 7.85 1.99
C GLY A 101 15.10 6.71 1.56
N ASP A 102 16.36 6.75 2.03
CA ASP A 102 17.42 5.89 1.50
C ASP A 102 17.34 4.43 1.97
N GLN A 103 16.82 4.18 3.17
CA GLN A 103 16.71 2.85 3.77
C GLN A 103 15.36 2.68 4.47
N PRO A 104 14.25 2.66 3.72
CA PRO A 104 12.93 2.58 4.31
C PRO A 104 12.72 1.24 5.01
N CYS A 105 12.14 1.30 6.20
CA CYS A 105 11.58 0.12 6.85
C CYS A 105 10.14 -0.07 6.35
N ILE A 106 9.86 -1.21 5.73
CA ILE A 106 8.51 -1.56 5.26
C ILE A 106 8.02 -2.75 6.08
N ALA A 107 6.91 -2.56 6.80
CA ALA A 107 6.22 -3.63 7.50
C ALA A 107 5.01 -4.10 6.68
N SER A 108 4.89 -5.41 6.46
CA SER A 108 3.80 -6.03 5.71
C SER A 108 3.00 -6.97 6.61
N LEU A 109 1.68 -6.74 6.67
CA LEU A 109 0.70 -7.59 7.35
C LEU A 109 -0.21 -8.24 6.31
N SER A 110 -0.41 -9.56 6.40
CA SER A 110 -1.28 -10.31 5.48
C SER A 110 -2.45 -10.94 6.24
N LEU A 111 -3.64 -10.87 5.66
CA LEU A 111 -4.89 -11.41 6.21
C LEU A 111 -5.64 -12.18 5.13
N GLY A 112 -6.34 -13.26 5.52
CA GLY A 112 -7.14 -14.06 4.60
C GLY A 112 -6.36 -15.24 4.04
N ALA A 113 -6.48 -15.48 2.72
CA ALA A 113 -5.85 -16.63 2.06
C ALA A 113 -4.33 -16.46 1.92
N GLU A 114 -3.60 -17.56 2.05
CA GLU A 114 -2.15 -17.62 1.83
C GLU A 114 -1.78 -17.33 0.36
N ARG A 115 -0.59 -16.74 0.17
CA ARG A 115 -0.08 -16.29 -1.14
C ARG A 115 1.44 -16.39 -1.15
N ASP A 116 1.99 -16.77 -2.29
CA ASP A 116 3.45 -16.77 -2.46
C ASP A 116 3.98 -15.34 -2.55
N PHE A 117 5.05 -15.05 -1.81
CA PHE A 117 5.80 -13.81 -1.88
C PHE A 117 7.20 -14.09 -2.45
N TYR A 118 7.40 -13.72 -3.71
CA TYR A 118 8.65 -13.96 -4.41
C TYR A 118 9.61 -12.77 -4.28
N MET A 119 10.86 -13.04 -3.87
CA MET A 119 11.94 -12.06 -3.86
C MET A 119 12.96 -12.36 -4.96
N LYS A 120 13.35 -11.34 -5.72
CA LYS A 120 14.40 -11.42 -6.74
C LYS A 120 15.45 -10.34 -6.51
N ASN A 121 16.74 -10.71 -6.52
CA ASN A 121 17.84 -9.75 -6.48
C ASN A 121 17.89 -8.94 -7.79
N LYS A 122 18.04 -7.61 -7.70
CA LYS A 122 18.15 -6.70 -8.88
C LYS A 122 19.38 -6.99 -9.75
N LEU A 123 20.46 -7.50 -9.16
CA LEU A 123 21.75 -7.76 -9.83
C LEU A 123 21.82 -9.13 -10.52
N ASN A 124 20.76 -9.94 -10.44
CA ASN A 124 20.66 -11.27 -11.04
C ASN A 124 19.70 -11.32 -12.24
#